data_AF-A0A7C1EN64-F1
#
_entry.id   AF-A0A7C1EN64-F1
#
_cell.length_a   1.000
_cell.length_b   1.000
_cell.length_c   1.000
_cell.angle_alpha   90.00
_cell.angle_beta   90.00
_cell.angle_gamma   90.00
#
_symmetry.space_group_name_H-M   'P 1'
#
loop_
_entity.id
_entity.type
_entity.pdbx_description
1 polymer ?
#
loop_
_entity_poly.entity_id
_entity_poly.type
_entity_poly.pdbx_seq_one_letter_code
_entity_poly.pdbx_strand_id
1 'polypeptide(L)'
;MKPTSALTSLTHPLAVLAALLLLANALILQPLWPNWLTGKLSDLAWMVLAPLLLAAALAPLGLSRIVRVFSLGVVGITLIATKIVAPLNTALLYWSANFGWPLKLALEASDLIVLPGLIMAWHIWEQTPQLSASVWARGCATILVSLALLADTPASNIVTIDCLEKPDNFTILAKGKTTAGSYFGPRTIILTSDDGGLTWREDSRIDEDEFRCFANLQATSVHNSQNIDFYVVSNKGIYTSTDGGQTLALEKEFSTVFDMEMDNVTGNLVVAAGDLWIRTPEGEWQAITLTP
;
A
#
# COMPACT_ATOMS: atom_id res chain seq x y z
N MET A 1 10.01 9.17 -34.85
CA MET A 1 8.57 9.06 -34.62
C MET A 1 7.92 10.43 -34.45
N LYS A 2 6.78 10.68 -35.10
CA LYS A 2 5.93 11.85 -34.81
C LYS A 2 5.06 11.53 -33.57
N PRO A 3 4.67 12.53 -32.76
CA PRO A 3 3.81 12.33 -31.58
C PRO A 3 2.53 11.55 -31.88
N THR A 4 1.97 11.80 -33.06
CA THR A 4 0.76 11.15 -33.57
C THR A 4 0.93 9.64 -33.73
N SER A 5 2.11 9.15 -34.12
CA SER A 5 2.37 7.73 -34.29
C SER A 5 2.44 7.01 -32.94
N ALA A 6 2.99 7.64 -31.91
CA ALA A 6 3.09 7.01 -30.59
C ALA A 6 1.71 6.80 -29.97
N LEU A 7 0.83 7.81 -30.03
CA LEU A 7 -0.57 7.66 -29.60
C LEU A 7 -1.37 6.68 -30.47
N THR A 8 -1.01 6.54 -31.76
CA THR A 8 -1.64 5.55 -32.65
C THR A 8 -1.32 4.12 -32.21
N SER A 9 -0.14 3.87 -31.62
CA SER A 9 0.20 2.54 -31.10
C SER A 9 -0.74 2.06 -29.99
N LEU A 10 -1.31 2.96 -29.19
CA LEU A 10 -2.29 2.64 -28.16
C LEU A 10 -3.63 2.14 -28.74
N THR A 11 -3.92 2.48 -30.00
CA THR A 11 -5.14 2.00 -30.70
C THR A 11 -4.98 0.59 -31.27
N HIS A 12 -3.78 0.01 -31.18
CA HIS A 12 -3.53 -1.34 -31.68
C HIS A 12 -4.36 -2.36 -30.88
N PRO A 13 -4.96 -3.38 -31.53
CA PRO A 13 -5.80 -4.37 -30.84
C PRO A 13 -5.13 -5.03 -29.64
N LEU A 14 -3.85 -5.38 -29.74
CA LEU A 14 -3.07 -5.92 -28.62
C LEU A 14 -2.86 -4.92 -27.45
N ALA A 15 -2.69 -3.63 -27.73
CA ALA A 15 -2.58 -2.61 -26.68
C ALA A 15 -3.93 -2.43 -25.96
N VAL A 16 -5.03 -2.38 -26.72
CA VAL A 16 -6.39 -2.32 -26.17
C VAL A 16 -6.69 -3.57 -25.35
N LEU A 17 -6.31 -4.75 -25.83
CA LEU A 17 -6.47 -6.01 -25.09
C LEU A 17 -5.66 -6.02 -23.79
N ALA A 18 -4.42 -5.53 -23.81
CA ALA A 18 -3.61 -5.39 -22.61
C ALA A 18 -4.24 -4.42 -21.59
N ALA A 19 -4.78 -3.29 -22.05
CA ALA A 19 -5.47 -2.33 -21.19
C ALA A 19 -6.77 -2.90 -20.59
N LEU A 20 -7.56 -3.62 -21.39
CA LEU A 20 -8.76 -4.31 -20.90
C LEU A 20 -8.42 -5.43 -19.93
N LEU A 21 -7.35 -6.19 -20.20
CA LEU A 21 -6.85 -7.22 -19.29
C LEU A 21 -6.44 -6.60 -17.95
N LEU A 22 -5.68 -5.50 -17.97
CA LEU A 22 -5.24 -4.79 -16.77
C LEU A 22 -6.46 -4.28 -15.96
N LEU A 23 -7.42 -3.64 -16.64
CA LEU A 23 -8.64 -3.12 -16.01
C LEU A 23 -9.51 -4.24 -15.43
N ALA A 24 -9.73 -5.32 -16.17
CA ALA A 24 -10.50 -6.48 -15.69
C ALA A 24 -9.78 -7.19 -14.54
N ASN A 25 -8.45 -7.27 -14.59
CA ASN A 25 -7.64 -7.84 -13.53
C ASN A 25 -7.79 -7.02 -12.25
N ALA A 26 -7.68 -5.70 -12.33
CA ALA A 26 -7.82 -4.80 -11.18
C ALA A 26 -9.25 -4.78 -10.60
N LEU A 27 -10.29 -4.71 -11.44
CA LEU A 27 -11.67 -4.51 -10.96
C LEU A 27 -12.42 -5.81 -10.64
N ILE A 28 -12.00 -6.94 -11.21
CA ILE A 28 -12.76 -8.21 -11.11
C ILE A 28 -11.86 -9.33 -10.60
N LEU A 29 -10.73 -9.60 -11.26
CA LEU A 29 -9.96 -10.81 -10.96
C LEU A 29 -9.23 -10.73 -9.62
N GLN A 30 -8.51 -9.65 -9.33
CA GLN A 30 -7.80 -9.48 -8.07
C GLN A 30 -8.76 -9.44 -6.86
N PRO A 31 -9.90 -8.73 -6.91
CA PRO A 31 -10.87 -8.77 -5.81
C PRO A 31 -11.50 -10.15 -5.56
N LEU A 32 -11.76 -10.94 -6.61
CA LEU A 32 -12.43 -12.24 -6.49
C LEU A 32 -11.47 -13.42 -6.28
N TRP A 33 -10.27 -13.36 -6.87
CA TRP A 33 -9.27 -14.42 -6.87
C TRP A 33 -7.85 -13.86 -6.64
N PRO A 34 -7.56 -13.33 -5.44
CA PRO A 34 -6.25 -12.81 -5.08
C PRO A 34 -5.22 -13.95 -5.09
N ASN A 35 -4.46 -14.08 -6.19
CA ASN A 35 -3.49 -15.15 -6.37
C ASN A 35 -2.29 -14.73 -7.23
N TRP A 36 -1.28 -15.59 -7.23
CA TRP A 36 -0.04 -15.43 -8.01
C TRP A 36 -0.29 -15.12 -9.50
N LEU A 37 -1.27 -15.80 -10.12
CA LEU A 37 -1.57 -15.63 -11.54
C LEU A 37 -2.10 -14.22 -11.87
N THR A 38 -2.99 -13.67 -11.03
CA THR A 38 -3.50 -12.30 -11.22
C THR A 38 -2.39 -11.26 -11.12
N GLY A 39 -1.37 -11.48 -10.29
CA GLY A 39 -0.16 -10.65 -10.26
C GLY A 39 0.58 -10.65 -11.59
N LYS A 40 0.89 -11.83 -12.14
CA LYS A 40 1.63 -11.94 -13.42
C LYS A 40 0.85 -11.38 -14.61
N LEU A 41 -0.49 -11.44 -14.59
CA LEU A 41 -1.32 -10.86 -15.66
C LEU A 41 -1.22 -9.33 -15.70
N SER A 42 -1.22 -8.64 -14.55
CA SER A 42 -0.94 -7.20 -14.50
C SER A 42 0.46 -6.90 -15.02
N ASP A 43 1.48 -7.61 -14.53
CA ASP A 43 2.87 -7.39 -14.92
C ASP A 43 3.07 -7.61 -16.43
N LEU A 44 2.42 -8.62 -17.02
CA LEU A 44 2.43 -8.85 -18.47
C LEU A 44 1.76 -7.71 -19.24
N ALA A 45 0.59 -7.24 -18.81
CA ALA A 45 -0.09 -6.11 -19.45
C ALA A 45 0.76 -4.84 -19.36
N TRP A 46 1.42 -4.60 -18.22
CA TRP A 46 2.37 -3.51 -18.02
C TRP A 46 3.57 -3.60 -18.97
N MET A 47 4.12 -4.79 -19.20
CA MET A 47 5.22 -4.97 -20.17
C MET A 47 4.83 -4.64 -21.60
N VAL A 48 3.54 -4.71 -21.94
CA VAL A 48 3.03 -4.25 -23.24
C VAL A 48 2.83 -2.73 -23.24
N LEU A 49 2.20 -2.17 -22.21
CA LEU A 49 1.74 -0.77 -22.20
C LEU A 49 2.82 0.23 -21.82
N ALA A 50 3.65 -0.05 -20.80
CA ALA A 50 4.68 0.86 -20.30
C ALA A 50 5.61 1.40 -21.39
N PRO A 51 6.19 0.58 -22.29
CA PRO A 51 7.11 1.11 -23.30
C PRO A 51 6.37 1.99 -24.33
N LEU A 52 5.11 1.70 -24.65
CA LEU A 52 4.28 2.51 -25.56
C LEU A 52 3.94 3.87 -24.94
N LEU A 53 3.62 3.88 -23.64
CA LEU A 53 3.34 5.10 -22.88
C LEU A 53 4.58 5.97 -22.74
N LEU A 54 5.72 5.37 -22.36
CA LEU A 54 6.99 6.07 -22.26
C LEU A 54 7.39 6.66 -23.62
N ALA A 55 7.17 5.92 -24.71
CA ALA A 55 7.38 6.42 -26.06
C ALA A 55 6.46 7.60 -26.41
N ALA A 56 5.18 7.53 -26.05
CA ALA A 56 4.22 8.61 -26.25
C ALA A 56 4.60 9.87 -25.46
N ALA A 57 5.09 9.71 -24.23
CA ALA A 57 5.58 10.81 -23.40
C ALA A 57 6.87 11.45 -23.95
N LEU A 58 7.77 10.65 -24.52
CA LEU A 58 9.05 11.13 -25.09
C LEU A 58 8.91 11.65 -26.53
N ALA A 59 7.84 11.29 -27.25
CA ALA A 59 7.68 11.66 -28.65
C ALA A 59 7.70 13.20 -28.93
N PRO A 60 7.16 14.08 -28.06
CA PRO A 60 7.29 15.53 -28.21
C PRO A 60 8.72 16.05 -28.16
N LEU A 61 9.66 15.32 -27.54
CA LEU A 61 11.07 15.74 -27.38
C LEU A 61 11.92 15.53 -28.65
N GLY A 62 11.35 14.99 -29.73
CA GLY A 62 12.05 14.84 -31.01
C GLY A 62 13.09 13.72 -31.06
N LEU A 63 13.19 12.85 -30.04
CA LEU A 63 14.16 11.74 -29.90
C LEU A 63 13.84 10.50 -30.77
N SER A 64 13.47 10.79 -32.01
CA SER A 64 12.56 10.01 -32.82
C SER A 64 13.11 8.65 -33.31
N ARG A 65 14.44 8.48 -33.37
CA ARG A 65 15.11 7.22 -33.80
C ARG A 65 15.35 6.23 -32.66
N ILE A 66 15.63 6.72 -31.46
CA ILE A 66 16.12 5.88 -30.35
C ILE A 66 15.01 5.60 -29.34
N VAL A 67 13.95 6.43 -29.30
CA VAL A 67 12.82 6.30 -28.36
C VAL A 67 12.25 4.88 -28.30
N ARG A 68 12.21 4.13 -29.41
CA ARG A 68 11.75 2.74 -29.39
C ARG A 68 12.62 1.82 -28.53
N VAL A 69 13.90 1.75 -28.86
CA VAL A 69 14.86 0.88 -28.17
C VAL A 69 15.05 1.38 -26.74
N PHE A 70 15.06 2.70 -26.55
CA PHE A 70 15.18 3.32 -25.25
C PHE A 70 13.98 2.98 -24.35
N SER A 71 12.75 3.15 -24.81
CA SER A 71 11.57 2.87 -23.99
C SER A 71 11.47 1.40 -23.60
N LEU A 72 11.76 0.48 -24.53
CA LEU A 72 11.78 -0.96 -24.23
C LEU A 72 12.92 -1.32 -23.27
N GLY A 73 14.11 -0.77 -23.51
CA GLY A 73 15.29 -1.00 -22.66
C GLY A 73 15.07 -0.48 -21.26
N VAL A 74 14.59 0.76 -21.10
CA VAL A 74 14.30 1.35 -19.79
C VAL A 74 13.27 0.52 -19.03
N VAL A 75 12.14 0.15 -19.65
CA VAL A 75 11.10 -0.64 -18.98
C VAL A 75 11.63 -2.03 -18.59
N GLY A 76 12.29 -2.73 -19.51
CA GLY A 76 12.82 -4.07 -19.25
C GLY A 76 13.91 -4.07 -18.18
N ILE A 77 14.87 -3.14 -18.26
CA ILE A 77 15.94 -3.00 -17.26
C ILE A 77 15.34 -2.62 -15.90
N THR A 78 14.35 -1.72 -15.86
CA THR A 78 13.69 -1.34 -14.60
C THR A 78 12.99 -2.54 -13.98
N LEU A 79 12.25 -3.34 -14.75
CA LEU A 79 11.64 -4.57 -14.22
C LEU A 79 12.71 -5.52 -13.66
N ILE A 80 13.75 -5.82 -14.43
CA ILE A 80 14.82 -6.73 -14.00
C ILE A 80 15.49 -6.21 -12.72
N ALA A 81 15.85 -4.94 -12.69
CA ALA A 81 16.54 -4.34 -11.56
C ALA A 81 15.66 -4.33 -10.30
N THR A 82 14.39 -3.96 -10.43
CA THR A 82 13.46 -3.89 -9.29
C THR A 82 13.04 -5.26 -8.74
N LYS A 83 13.07 -6.32 -9.56
CA LYS A 83 12.71 -7.69 -9.14
C LYS A 83 13.90 -8.53 -8.66
N ILE A 84 15.14 -8.15 -8.99
CA ILE A 84 16.35 -8.91 -8.61
C ILE A 84 17.18 -8.18 -7.54
N VAL A 85 17.30 -6.86 -7.62
CA VAL A 85 18.22 -6.10 -6.76
C VAL A 85 17.51 -5.64 -5.49
N ALA A 86 17.63 -6.42 -4.41
CA ALA A 86 16.95 -6.14 -3.14
C ALA A 86 17.16 -4.70 -2.62
N PRO A 87 18.39 -4.14 -2.59
CA PRO A 87 18.59 -2.76 -2.12
C PRO A 87 17.83 -1.72 -2.94
N LEU A 88 17.70 -1.94 -4.25
CA LEU A 88 16.96 -1.04 -5.14
C LEU A 88 15.45 -1.15 -4.91
N ASN A 89 14.95 -2.38 -4.75
CA ASN A 89 13.55 -2.64 -4.44
C ASN A 89 13.13 -1.93 -3.14
N THR A 90 13.88 -2.13 -2.05
CA THR A 90 13.61 -1.48 -0.76
C THR A 90 13.73 0.04 -0.84
N ALA A 91 14.74 0.57 -1.54
CA ALA A 91 14.89 2.01 -1.72
C ALA A 91 13.70 2.64 -2.46
N LEU A 92 13.17 1.97 -3.49
CA LEU A 92 12.00 2.44 -4.23
C LEU A 92 10.72 2.37 -3.40
N LEU A 93 10.51 1.31 -2.62
CA LEU A 93 9.39 1.20 -1.70
C LEU A 93 9.43 2.36 -0.69
N TYR A 94 10.56 2.57 -0.03
CA TYR A 94 10.75 3.68 0.92
C TYR A 94 10.52 5.05 0.29
N TRP A 95 11.13 5.31 -0.87
CA TRP A 95 10.96 6.57 -1.57
C TRP A 95 9.48 6.80 -1.95
N SER A 96 8.83 5.78 -2.50
CA SER A 96 7.45 5.87 -2.97
C SER A 96 6.44 6.10 -1.83
N ALA A 97 6.65 5.45 -0.67
CA ALA A 97 5.86 5.65 0.53
C ALA A 97 5.95 7.10 1.04
N ASN A 98 7.15 7.67 1.07
CA ASN A 98 7.37 9.05 1.53
C ASN A 98 6.74 10.12 0.62
N PHE A 99 6.56 9.81 -0.66
CA PHE A 99 5.88 10.70 -1.62
C PHE A 99 4.36 10.48 -1.69
N GLY A 100 3.81 9.61 -0.83
CA GLY A 100 2.37 9.32 -0.77
C GLY A 100 1.86 8.43 -1.91
N TRP A 101 2.75 7.82 -2.69
CA TRP A 101 2.43 6.93 -3.81
C TRP A 101 3.08 5.56 -3.59
N PRO A 102 2.61 4.78 -2.59
CA PRO A 102 3.22 3.49 -2.29
C PRO A 102 3.24 2.60 -3.54
N LEU A 103 4.40 2.04 -3.89
CA LEU A 103 4.52 1.15 -5.04
C LEU A 103 4.19 -0.30 -4.67
N LYS A 104 3.53 -1.00 -5.60
CA LYS A 104 3.23 -2.42 -5.51
C LYS A 104 4.40 -3.25 -6.07
N LEU A 105 5.48 -3.38 -5.30
CA LEU A 105 6.72 -4.04 -5.74
C LEU A 105 7.08 -5.23 -4.84
N ALA A 106 6.89 -6.45 -5.34
CA ALA A 106 7.42 -7.65 -4.70
C ALA A 106 8.80 -8.02 -5.28
N LEU A 107 9.72 -8.43 -4.42
CA LEU A 107 11.03 -8.95 -4.83
C LEU A 107 10.89 -10.44 -5.22
N GLU A 108 10.34 -10.70 -6.43
CA GLU A 108 10.07 -12.05 -6.90
C GLU A 108 10.66 -12.28 -8.31
N ALA A 109 11.70 -13.11 -8.41
CA ALA A 109 12.38 -13.38 -9.70
C ALA A 109 11.48 -14.08 -10.74
N SER A 110 10.40 -14.73 -10.32
CA SER A 110 9.46 -15.38 -11.23
C SER A 110 8.71 -14.37 -12.12
N ASP A 111 8.66 -13.08 -11.73
CA ASP A 111 8.09 -12.00 -12.54
C ASP A 111 8.81 -11.81 -13.87
N LEU A 112 10.05 -12.27 -14.00
CA LEU A 112 10.78 -12.19 -15.27
C LEU A 112 10.11 -13.00 -16.40
N ILE A 113 9.19 -13.92 -16.07
CA ILE A 113 8.38 -14.62 -17.06
C ILE A 113 7.49 -13.68 -17.89
N VAL A 114 7.25 -12.45 -17.43
CA VAL A 114 6.43 -11.46 -18.14
C VAL A 114 7.20 -10.64 -19.18
N LEU A 115 8.54 -10.73 -19.22
CA LEU A 115 9.40 -10.05 -20.19
C LEU A 115 9.01 -10.26 -21.67
N PRO A 116 8.46 -11.41 -22.11
CA PRO A 116 7.94 -11.57 -23.47
C PRO A 116 6.87 -10.53 -23.86
N GLY A 117 6.20 -9.87 -22.89
CA GLY A 117 5.33 -8.73 -23.15
C GLY A 117 6.03 -7.58 -23.90
N LEU A 118 7.35 -7.40 -23.70
CA LEU A 118 8.14 -6.41 -24.45
C LEU A 118 8.25 -6.76 -25.94
N ILE A 119 8.23 -8.05 -26.30
CA ILE A 119 8.19 -8.50 -27.69
C ILE A 119 6.86 -8.10 -28.32
N MET A 120 5.76 -8.20 -27.58
CA MET A 120 4.45 -7.73 -28.06
C MET A 120 4.45 -6.22 -28.28
N ALA A 121 5.01 -5.44 -27.33
CA ALA A 121 5.18 -3.99 -27.51
C ALA A 121 6.04 -3.64 -28.74
N TRP A 122 7.13 -4.38 -28.97
CA TRP A 122 7.95 -4.24 -30.17
C TRP A 122 7.12 -4.51 -31.42
N HIS A 123 6.34 -5.59 -31.46
CA HIS A 123 5.51 -5.98 -32.60
C HIS A 123 4.40 -4.95 -32.91
N ILE A 124 3.69 -4.45 -31.88
CA ILE A 124 2.71 -3.36 -32.01
C ILE A 124 3.35 -2.17 -32.74
N TRP A 125 4.57 -1.83 -32.36
CA TRP A 125 5.29 -0.72 -32.95
C TRP A 125 5.59 -0.92 -34.44
N GLU A 126 5.95 -2.14 -34.87
CA GLU A 126 6.23 -2.42 -36.30
C GLU A 126 4.99 -2.29 -37.17
N GLN A 127 3.82 -2.57 -36.61
CA GLN A 127 2.55 -2.50 -37.33
C GLN A 127 1.93 -1.10 -37.29
N THR A 128 2.36 -0.24 -36.35
CA THR A 128 1.81 1.11 -36.18
C THR A 128 1.94 2.01 -37.43
N PRO A 129 3.04 2.00 -38.22
CA PRO A 129 3.13 2.81 -39.45
C PRO A 129 2.04 2.50 -40.49
N GLN A 130 1.41 1.33 -40.42
CA GLN A 130 0.35 0.90 -41.34
C GLN A 130 -1.05 1.32 -40.87
N LEU A 131 -1.18 1.78 -39.62
CA LEU A 131 -2.45 2.16 -39.03
C LEU A 131 -2.71 3.65 -39.23
N SER A 132 -3.87 3.96 -39.82
CA SER A 132 -4.45 5.31 -39.79
C SER A 132 -5.56 5.32 -38.74
N ALA A 133 -5.29 5.89 -37.58
CA ALA A 133 -6.29 6.04 -36.52
C ALA A 133 -6.88 7.45 -36.50
N SER A 134 -8.19 7.53 -36.32
CA SER A 134 -8.88 8.81 -36.11
C SER A 134 -8.47 9.46 -34.79
N VAL A 135 -8.68 10.77 -34.65
CA VAL A 135 -8.42 11.51 -33.39
C VAL A 135 -9.23 10.90 -32.24
N TRP A 136 -10.49 10.53 -32.49
CA TRP A 136 -11.37 9.89 -31.52
C TRP A 136 -10.86 8.54 -31.04
N ALA A 137 -10.39 7.68 -31.95
CA ALA A 137 -9.84 6.38 -31.58
C ALA A 137 -8.62 6.53 -30.66
N ARG A 138 -7.72 7.48 -30.96
CA ARG A 138 -6.57 7.80 -30.11
C ARG A 138 -7.01 8.32 -28.74
N GLY A 139 -7.98 9.23 -28.69
CA GLY A 139 -8.54 9.73 -27.43
C GLY A 139 -9.12 8.62 -26.56
N CYS A 140 -9.94 7.74 -27.14
CA CYS A 140 -10.54 6.61 -26.44
C CYS A 140 -9.48 5.63 -25.91
N ALA A 141 -8.46 5.30 -26.71
CA ALA A 141 -7.37 4.43 -26.28
C ALA A 141 -6.56 5.04 -25.13
N THR A 142 -6.25 6.34 -25.19
CA THR A 142 -5.57 7.04 -24.09
C THR A 142 -6.40 7.04 -22.82
N ILE A 143 -7.70 7.30 -22.91
CA ILE A 143 -8.61 7.26 -21.75
C ILE A 143 -8.65 5.84 -21.16
N LEU A 144 -8.82 4.82 -22.00
CA LEU A 144 -8.85 3.43 -21.56
C LEU A 144 -7.57 3.03 -20.84
N VAL A 145 -6.41 3.33 -21.42
CA VAL A 145 -5.12 3.04 -20.78
C VAL A 145 -5.00 3.81 -19.47
N SER A 146 -5.38 5.08 -19.43
CA SER A 146 -5.34 5.89 -18.19
C SER A 146 -6.23 5.30 -17.09
N LEU A 147 -7.43 4.84 -17.42
CA LEU A 147 -8.33 4.17 -16.48
C LEU A 147 -7.76 2.82 -16.01
N ALA A 148 -7.16 2.04 -16.91
CA ALA A 148 -6.52 0.78 -16.56
C ALA A 148 -5.34 0.98 -15.59
N LEU A 149 -4.53 2.02 -15.82
CA LEU A 149 -3.43 2.40 -14.93
C LEU A 149 -3.94 2.84 -13.57
N LEU A 150 -4.96 3.70 -13.53
CA LEU A 150 -5.59 4.15 -12.29
C LEU A 150 -6.20 2.97 -11.51
N ALA A 151 -6.84 2.03 -12.19
CA ALA A 151 -7.43 0.87 -11.55
C ALA A 151 -6.38 -0.06 -10.93
N ASP A 152 -5.21 -0.21 -11.55
CA ASP A 152 -4.11 -1.05 -11.03
C ASP A 152 -3.23 -0.32 -10.01
N THR A 153 -3.55 0.94 -9.65
CA THR A 153 -2.86 1.61 -8.55
C THR A 153 -3.11 0.86 -7.24
N PRO A 154 -2.08 0.66 -6.40
CA PRO A 154 -2.27 0.07 -5.09
C PRO A 154 -3.16 0.98 -4.26
N ALA A 155 -4.21 0.41 -3.67
CA ALA A 155 -4.97 1.08 -2.63
C ALA A 155 -4.03 1.38 -1.45
N SER A 156 -4.22 2.52 -0.79
CA SER A 156 -3.46 2.88 0.41
C SER A 156 -3.58 1.77 1.45
N ASN A 157 -2.45 1.22 1.91
CA ASN A 157 -2.43 0.21 2.97
C ASN A 157 -2.93 0.88 4.27
N ILE A 158 -4.21 0.75 4.56
CA ILE A 158 -4.75 1.13 5.87
C ILE A 158 -4.45 -0.04 6.81
N VAL A 159 -3.55 0.20 7.76
CA VAL A 159 -3.32 -0.69 8.88
C VAL A 159 -4.38 -0.38 9.93
N THR A 160 -5.30 -1.29 10.17
CA THR A 160 -6.20 -1.21 11.32
C THR A 160 -5.62 -1.98 12.48
N ILE A 161 -5.46 -1.35 13.64
CA ILE A 161 -4.99 -2.02 14.85
C ILE A 161 -6.19 -2.51 15.65
N ASP A 162 -6.24 -3.82 15.82
CA ASP A 162 -7.34 -4.52 16.49
C ASP A 162 -7.00 -4.80 17.97
N CYS A 163 -5.72 -4.81 18.34
CA CYS A 163 -5.27 -5.30 19.64
C CYS A 163 -3.90 -4.80 20.07
N LEU A 164 -3.68 -4.71 21.37
CA LEU A 164 -2.38 -4.44 22.00
C LEU A 164 -2.04 -5.56 22.98
N GLU A 165 -0.76 -5.88 23.11
CA GLU A 165 -0.26 -6.81 24.11
C GLU A 165 1.06 -6.28 24.68
N LYS A 166 1.21 -6.37 26.00
CA LYS A 166 2.44 -5.99 26.69
C LYS A 166 3.11 -7.24 27.29
N PRO A 167 3.99 -7.92 26.54
CA PRO A 167 4.64 -9.15 27.03
C PRO A 167 5.61 -8.88 28.20
N ASP A 168 6.22 -7.70 28.23
CA ASP A 168 7.15 -7.26 29.27
C ASP A 168 7.04 -5.75 29.53
N ASN A 169 7.82 -5.21 30.47
CA ASN A 169 7.72 -3.80 30.87
C ASN A 169 8.19 -2.79 29.82
N PHE A 170 8.88 -3.21 28.76
CA PHE A 170 9.57 -2.32 27.82
C PHE A 170 8.99 -2.40 26.40
N THR A 171 8.33 -3.51 26.08
CA THR A 171 7.89 -3.83 24.74
C THR A 171 6.37 -3.79 24.68
N ILE A 172 5.82 -3.09 23.68
CA ILE A 172 4.40 -3.13 23.35
C ILE A 172 4.28 -3.74 21.96
N LEU A 173 3.43 -4.74 21.86
CA LEU A 173 3.07 -5.38 20.61
C LEU A 173 1.69 -4.90 20.18
N ALA A 174 1.49 -4.66 18.89
CA ALA A 174 0.21 -4.31 18.31
C ALA A 174 -0.12 -5.29 17.19
N LYS A 175 -1.31 -5.88 17.25
CA LYS A 175 -1.83 -6.76 16.20
C LYS A 175 -2.80 -5.98 15.35
N GLY A 176 -2.52 -5.94 14.05
CA GLY A 176 -3.37 -5.24 13.09
C GLY A 176 -3.62 -6.03 11.83
N LYS A 177 -4.50 -5.48 10.99
CA LYS A 177 -4.78 -5.98 9.66
C LYS A 177 -4.48 -4.92 8.64
N THR A 178 -3.83 -5.33 7.57
CA THR A 178 -3.65 -4.49 6.37
C THR A 178 -4.83 -4.75 5.45
N THR A 179 -5.68 -3.74 5.22
CA THR A 179 -6.97 -3.96 4.54
C THR A 179 -6.94 -3.68 3.03
N ALA A 180 -5.82 -3.21 2.50
CA ALA A 180 -5.71 -2.75 1.12
C ALA A 180 -4.30 -3.01 0.60
N GLY A 181 -4.17 -3.43 -0.67
CA GLY A 181 -2.89 -3.51 -1.40
C GLY A 181 -2.22 -4.88 -1.48
N SER A 182 -2.50 -5.82 -0.58
CA SER A 182 -1.94 -7.18 -0.63
C SER A 182 -2.70 -8.07 -1.62
N TYR A 183 -1.97 -8.65 -2.58
CA TYR A 183 -2.47 -9.67 -3.54
C TYR A 183 -3.06 -10.94 -2.88
N PHE A 184 -3.12 -11.00 -1.56
CA PHE A 184 -3.45 -12.18 -0.75
C PHE A 184 -4.63 -11.93 0.21
N GLY A 185 -5.35 -10.81 0.04
CA GLY A 185 -6.39 -10.40 0.99
C GLY A 185 -5.80 -9.77 2.26
N PRO A 186 -6.64 -9.48 3.28
CA PRO A 186 -6.17 -8.84 4.48
C PRO A 186 -5.08 -9.69 5.15
N ARG A 187 -3.90 -9.10 5.35
CA ARG A 187 -2.79 -9.75 6.04
C ARG A 187 -2.74 -9.24 7.47
N THR A 188 -2.74 -10.16 8.42
CA THR A 188 -2.39 -9.87 9.80
C THR A 188 -0.94 -9.44 9.86
N ILE A 189 -0.68 -8.32 10.53
CA ILE A 189 0.66 -7.85 10.85
C ILE A 189 0.80 -7.70 12.35
N ILE A 190 2.01 -7.96 12.84
CA ILE A 190 2.40 -7.72 14.23
C ILE A 190 3.43 -6.61 14.19
N LEU A 191 3.18 -5.56 14.96
CA LEU A 191 4.07 -4.43 15.13
C LEU A 191 4.64 -4.43 16.54
N THR A 192 5.89 -4.05 16.68
CA THR A 192 6.58 -3.96 17.97
C THR A 192 7.08 -2.53 18.19
N SER A 193 6.90 -2.03 19.41
CA SER A 193 7.46 -0.78 19.91
C SER A 193 8.28 -1.06 21.18
N ASP A 194 9.46 -0.44 21.27
CA ASP A 194 10.32 -0.50 22.47
C ASP A 194 10.47 0.87 23.16
N ASP A 195 9.69 1.86 22.73
CA ASP A 195 9.81 3.27 23.15
C ASP A 195 8.48 3.85 23.65
N GLY A 196 7.66 2.99 24.26
CA GLY A 196 6.36 3.39 24.80
C GLY A 196 5.34 3.76 23.74
N GLY A 197 5.43 3.14 22.55
CA GLY A 197 4.50 3.31 21.44
C GLY A 197 4.88 4.39 20.45
N LEU A 198 5.98 5.15 20.63
CA LEU A 198 6.31 6.30 19.78
C LEU A 198 6.75 5.86 18.37
N THR A 199 7.46 4.74 18.27
CA THR A 199 7.85 4.13 16.99
C THR A 199 7.43 2.67 16.94
N TRP A 200 7.10 2.22 15.72
CA TRP A 200 6.61 0.86 15.45
C TRP A 200 7.37 0.24 14.28
N ARG A 201 7.64 -1.06 14.38
CA ARG A 201 8.24 -1.86 13.30
C ARG A 201 7.48 -3.17 13.15
N GLU A 202 7.31 -3.65 11.92
CA GLU A 202 6.77 -5.00 11.68
C GLU A 202 7.73 -6.06 12.23
N ASP A 203 7.22 -6.97 13.05
CA ASP A 203 7.97 -8.08 13.63
C ASP A 203 7.45 -9.42 13.10
N SER A 204 8.09 -9.88 12.02
CA SER A 204 7.76 -11.15 11.35
C SER A 204 8.23 -12.40 12.12
N ARG A 205 8.89 -12.24 13.27
CA ARG A 205 9.39 -13.36 14.08
C ARG A 205 8.33 -13.92 15.03
N ILE A 206 7.29 -13.14 15.31
CA ILE A 206 6.20 -13.50 16.21
C ILE A 206 5.11 -14.15 15.37
N ASP A 207 4.70 -15.37 15.75
CA ASP A 207 3.59 -16.04 15.08
C ASP A 207 2.26 -15.39 15.52
N GLU A 208 1.28 -15.36 14.62
CA GLU A 208 -0.06 -14.85 14.92
C GLU A 208 -0.70 -15.60 16.10
N ASP A 209 -0.41 -16.90 16.20
CA ASP A 209 -0.93 -17.80 17.24
C ASP A 209 -0.28 -17.58 18.62
N GLU A 210 0.89 -16.94 18.67
CA GLU A 210 1.56 -16.59 19.92
C GLU A 210 0.98 -15.32 20.55
N PHE A 211 0.36 -14.45 19.76
CA PHE A 211 -0.24 -13.19 20.20
C PHE A 211 -1.60 -13.42 20.85
N ARG A 212 -1.72 -13.17 22.15
CA ARG A 212 -2.93 -13.43 22.93
C ARG A 212 -3.85 -12.22 22.92
N CYS A 213 -4.52 -12.03 21.79
CA CYS A 213 -5.48 -10.95 21.69
C CYS A 213 -6.81 -11.29 22.38
N PHE A 214 -7.11 -10.59 23.46
CA PHE A 214 -8.44 -10.58 24.08
C PHE A 214 -9.18 -9.30 23.70
N ALA A 215 -9.41 -9.09 22.39
CA ALA A 215 -10.17 -7.94 21.89
C ALA A 215 -11.63 -8.02 22.37
N ASN A 216 -11.90 -7.47 23.56
CA ASN A 216 -13.22 -7.21 24.11
C ASN A 216 -13.08 -6.30 25.35
N LEU A 217 -12.62 -5.06 25.14
CA LEU A 217 -12.73 -4.02 26.16
C LEU A 217 -14.20 -3.61 26.33
N GLN A 218 -14.92 -4.30 27.22
CA GLN A 218 -16.23 -3.84 27.68
C GLN A 218 -16.13 -2.80 28.80
N ALA A 219 -15.04 -2.81 29.57
CA ALA A 219 -14.60 -1.76 30.48
C ALA A 219 -13.28 -2.23 31.13
N THR A 220 -12.15 -1.65 30.73
CA THR A 220 -10.87 -1.84 31.44
C THR A 220 -10.44 -0.49 31.98
N SER A 221 -9.99 -0.48 33.23
CA SER A 221 -9.31 0.66 33.82
C SER A 221 -7.81 0.44 33.71
N VAL A 222 -7.08 1.41 33.17
CA VAL A 222 -5.62 1.38 33.19
C VAL A 222 -5.14 2.46 34.15
N HIS A 223 -4.34 2.05 35.14
CA HIS A 223 -3.87 2.92 36.20
C HIS A 223 -2.50 3.52 35.83
N ASN A 224 -2.39 4.84 35.88
CA ASN A 224 -1.10 5.52 35.77
C ASN A 224 -0.51 5.77 37.15
N SER A 225 0.82 5.71 37.24
CA SER A 225 1.67 6.11 38.39
C SER A 225 1.32 7.47 39.04
N GLN A 226 0.58 8.34 38.34
CA GLN A 226 0.11 9.63 38.82
C GLN A 226 -1.29 9.61 39.47
N ASN A 227 -1.83 8.45 39.84
CA ASN A 227 -3.20 8.28 40.37
C ASN A 227 -4.30 8.73 39.39
N ILE A 228 -4.06 8.59 38.09
CA ILE A 228 -5.08 8.81 37.06
C ILE A 228 -5.50 7.45 36.51
N ASP A 229 -6.78 7.15 36.61
CA ASP A 229 -7.39 5.97 36.00
C ASP A 229 -8.02 6.33 34.66
N PHE A 230 -7.71 5.56 33.63
CA PHE A 230 -8.30 5.70 32.30
C PHE A 230 -9.41 4.69 32.10
N TYR A 231 -10.55 5.13 31.58
CA TYR A 231 -11.73 4.30 31.32
C TYR A 231 -12.14 4.42 29.86
N VAL A 232 -12.39 3.28 29.21
CA VAL A 232 -13.03 3.25 27.90
C VAL A 232 -14.54 3.22 28.06
N VAL A 233 -15.23 4.17 27.43
CA VAL A 233 -16.68 4.18 27.31
C VAL A 233 -17.06 3.97 25.85
N SER A 234 -17.68 2.83 25.56
CA SER A 234 -18.04 2.44 24.18
C SER A 234 -18.82 3.54 23.46
N ASN A 235 -18.41 3.83 22.21
CA ASN A 235 -18.96 4.87 21.34
C ASN A 235 -18.88 6.31 21.89
N LYS A 236 -18.06 6.56 22.91
CA LYS A 236 -17.82 7.91 23.46
C LYS A 236 -16.34 8.26 23.52
N GLY A 237 -15.48 7.31 23.86
CA GLY A 237 -14.03 7.51 23.90
C GLY A 237 -13.42 7.22 25.27
N ILE A 238 -12.35 7.93 25.58
CA ILE A 238 -11.54 7.74 26.79
C ILE A 238 -11.86 8.81 27.82
N TYR A 239 -12.11 8.36 29.04
CA TYR A 239 -12.40 9.17 30.21
C TYR A 239 -11.31 8.99 31.26
N THR A 240 -11.07 10.02 32.05
CA THR A 240 -10.15 9.97 33.20
C THR A 240 -10.89 10.13 34.51
N SER A 241 -10.30 9.57 35.56
CA SER A 241 -10.73 9.74 36.94
C SER A 241 -9.52 9.88 37.87
N THR A 242 -9.67 10.70 38.91
CA THR A 242 -8.70 10.85 40.00
C THR A 242 -9.25 10.37 41.34
N ASP A 243 -10.48 9.84 41.35
CA ASP A 243 -11.22 9.44 42.55
C ASP A 243 -11.69 7.97 42.50
N GLY A 244 -10.99 7.15 41.70
CA GLY A 244 -11.29 5.72 41.55
C GLY A 244 -12.56 5.45 40.76
N GLY A 245 -12.90 6.32 39.81
CA GLY A 245 -14.05 6.17 38.92
C GLY A 245 -15.36 6.73 39.46
N GLN A 246 -15.35 7.50 40.56
CA GLN A 246 -16.57 8.14 41.07
C GLN A 246 -17.00 9.31 40.19
N THR A 247 -16.03 10.07 39.68
CA THR A 247 -16.23 11.07 38.64
C THR A 247 -15.38 10.73 37.41
N LEU A 248 -16.01 10.89 36.24
CA LEU A 248 -15.39 10.65 34.94
C LEU A 248 -15.39 11.95 34.14
N ALA A 249 -14.21 12.38 33.71
CA ALA A 249 -14.06 13.49 32.77
C ALA A 249 -13.70 12.94 31.39
N LEU A 250 -14.42 13.38 30.35
CA LEU A 250 -14.07 13.02 28.97
C LEU A 250 -12.73 13.68 28.62
N GLU A 251 -11.76 12.87 28.20
CA GLU A 251 -10.45 13.37 27.79
C GLU A 251 -10.30 13.37 26.27
N LYS A 252 -10.72 12.29 25.60
CA LYS A 252 -10.60 12.16 24.15
C LYS A 252 -11.77 11.37 23.57
N GLU A 253 -12.41 11.95 22.56
CA GLU A 253 -13.47 11.27 21.82
C GLU A 253 -12.90 10.25 20.83
N PHE A 254 -13.46 9.05 20.83
CA PHE A 254 -13.21 8.02 19.84
C PHE A 254 -14.54 7.34 19.49
N SER A 255 -14.75 7.09 18.19
CA SER A 255 -15.92 6.34 17.71
C SER A 255 -15.86 4.88 18.15
N THR A 256 -14.67 4.29 18.20
CA THR A 256 -14.43 2.93 18.67
C THR A 256 -13.03 2.85 19.28
N VAL A 257 -12.91 2.19 20.41
CA VAL A 257 -11.63 1.84 21.04
C VAL A 257 -11.62 0.32 21.15
N PHE A 258 -10.63 -0.31 20.51
CA PHE A 258 -10.45 -1.76 20.51
C PHE A 258 -9.58 -2.20 21.67
N ASP A 259 -8.49 -1.46 21.90
CA ASP A 259 -7.54 -1.76 22.96
C ASP A 259 -6.88 -0.52 23.58
N MET A 260 -6.39 -0.62 24.82
CA MET A 260 -5.50 0.38 25.41
C MET A 260 -4.53 -0.23 26.42
N GLU A 261 -3.28 0.25 26.41
CA GLU A 261 -2.20 -0.27 27.23
C GLU A 261 -1.33 0.87 27.77
N MET A 262 -0.87 0.77 29.02
CA MET A 262 0.01 1.78 29.62
C MET A 262 1.45 1.32 29.63
N ASP A 263 2.32 2.19 29.11
CA ASP A 263 3.72 2.03 29.36
C ASP A 263 4.16 2.64 30.69
N ASN A 264 4.33 1.81 31.71
CA ASN A 264 4.76 2.25 33.03
C ASN A 264 6.17 2.86 33.07
N VAL A 265 7.01 2.64 32.04
CA VAL A 265 8.36 3.20 31.98
C VAL A 265 8.34 4.64 31.48
N THR A 266 7.67 4.88 30.34
CA THR A 266 7.55 6.22 29.75
C THR A 266 6.37 7.02 30.32
N GLY A 267 5.36 6.36 30.87
CA GLY A 267 4.07 6.93 31.27
C GLY A 267 3.11 7.18 30.10
N ASN A 268 3.43 6.66 28.91
CA ASN A 268 2.58 6.80 27.73
C ASN A 268 1.38 5.85 27.82
N LEU A 269 0.19 6.36 27.50
CA LEU A 269 -0.98 5.52 27.22
C LEU A 269 -1.08 5.29 25.71
N VAL A 270 -1.02 4.04 25.29
CA VAL A 270 -1.16 3.61 23.90
C VAL A 270 -2.58 3.10 23.68
N VAL A 271 -3.22 3.53 22.60
CA VAL A 271 -4.63 3.25 22.32
C VAL A 271 -4.80 2.76 20.89
N ALA A 272 -5.45 1.62 20.73
CA ALA A 272 -5.90 1.09 19.45
C ALA A 272 -7.37 1.48 19.23
N ALA A 273 -7.62 2.33 18.24
CA ALA A 273 -8.95 2.89 17.93
C ALA A 273 -9.25 2.82 16.42
N GLY A 274 -8.77 1.77 15.76
CA GLY A 274 -8.68 1.66 14.30
C GLY A 274 -7.29 2.08 13.86
N ASP A 275 -6.87 3.28 14.23
CA ASP A 275 -5.48 3.72 14.17
C ASP A 275 -4.80 3.62 15.55
N LEU A 276 -3.48 3.80 15.58
CA LEU A 276 -2.69 3.82 16.81
C LEU A 276 -2.56 5.25 17.33
N TRP A 277 -2.88 5.47 18.60
CA TRP A 277 -2.79 6.75 19.28
C TRP A 277 -1.94 6.65 20.53
N ILE A 278 -1.26 7.73 20.87
CA ILE A 278 -0.51 7.85 22.12
C ILE A 278 -0.96 9.09 22.85
N ARG A 279 -1.09 8.96 24.16
CA ARG A 279 -1.15 10.07 25.10
C ARG A 279 0.13 10.11 25.92
N THR A 280 0.88 11.20 25.86
CA THR A 280 2.08 11.38 26.68
C THR A 280 1.73 11.61 28.17
N PRO A 281 2.68 11.51 29.11
CA PRO A 281 2.44 11.82 30.52
C PRO A 281 1.90 13.24 30.73
N GLU A 282 2.31 14.17 29.89
CA GLU A 282 1.87 15.57 29.91
C GLU A 282 0.42 15.77 29.44
N GLY A 283 -0.20 14.72 28.88
CA GLY A 283 -1.59 14.74 28.40
C GLY A 283 -1.75 15.14 26.95
N GLU A 284 -0.68 15.16 26.17
CA GLU A 284 -0.76 15.43 24.74
C GLU A 284 -1.12 14.18 23.96
N TRP A 285 -2.09 14.29 23.04
CA TRP A 285 -2.53 13.20 22.17
C TRP A 285 -1.90 13.31 20.79
N GLN A 286 -1.34 12.21 20.31
CA GLN A 286 -0.75 12.09 18.98
C GLN A 286 -1.28 10.84 18.26
N ALA A 287 -1.68 11.02 17.01
CA ALA A 287 -1.93 9.89 16.10
C ALA A 287 -0.60 9.40 15.53
N ILE A 288 -0.41 8.08 15.49
CA ILE A 288 0.78 7.47 14.95
C ILE A 288 0.50 6.97 13.55
N THR A 289 1.22 7.56 12.59
CA THR A 289 1.19 7.10 11.21
C THR A 289 2.02 5.85 11.10
N LEU A 290 1.34 4.71 10.95
CA LEU A 290 2.00 3.44 10.69
C LEU A 290 2.42 3.42 9.21
N THR A 291 3.71 3.57 8.97
CA THR A 291 4.26 3.29 7.64
C THR A 291 4.38 1.78 7.47
N PRO A 292 3.80 1.19 6.41
CA PRO A 292 3.99 -0.21 6.09
C PRO A 292 5.47 -0.53 5.75
#